data_AF-A0A9W8S7U5-F1
#
_entry.id   AF-A0A9W8S7U5-F1
#
_cell.length_a   1.000
_cell.length_b   1.000
_cell.length_c   1.000
_cell.angle_alpha   90.00
_cell.angle_beta   90.00
_cell.angle_gamma   90.00
#
_symmetry.space_group_name_H-M   'P 1'
#
loop_
_entity.id
_entity.type
_entity.pdbx_description
1 polymer ?
#
loop_
_entity_poly.entity_id
_entity_poly.type
_entity_poly.pdbx_seq_one_letter_code
_entity_poly.pdbx_strand_id
1 'polypeptide(L)'
;MGLFGNSTMSEELRTIGNHSFTWTNKHVSKTQTDPLRYECDELGAAAVREIQHIHTQLKQQGHHVSRTDLFETLSQYQGQNGVLSQLWQEVHTVPCWVDWEQIARGQRFFYRYALANLIGFAFQGFVGENSASTGVVEVLARTGGFSTRVLRRRLLETFQLVLQVTHSLDHVKPGGPGHRSIVRVRLLHSMVRQQILKVAASKCRFFDQERHGIPINTLDSIHAIATFSCNHAWLQLPLMGITPEPQEVEDYIALWRYVAYVIGAPQEHFTSANKERL
;
A
#
# COMPACT_ATOMS: atom_id res chain seq x y z
N MET A 1 -26.23 29.12 35.26
CA MET A 1 -27.09 28.84 34.10
C MET A 1 -26.19 28.80 32.89
N GLY A 2 -25.86 27.60 32.41
CA GLY A 2 -24.78 27.37 31.45
C GLY A 2 -25.17 27.79 30.03
N LEU A 3 -24.22 28.39 29.32
CA LEU A 3 -24.22 28.55 27.88
C LEU A 3 -23.10 27.66 27.34
N PHE A 4 -23.39 26.39 27.13
CA PHE A 4 -22.55 25.52 26.30
C PHE A 4 -22.92 25.80 24.84
N GLY A 5 -22.08 26.59 24.16
CA GLY A 5 -22.12 26.70 22.71
C GLY A 5 -21.68 25.37 22.10
N ASN A 6 -22.59 24.72 21.37
CA ASN A 6 -22.23 23.65 20.45
C ASN A 6 -21.29 24.24 19.38
N SER A 7 -20.01 23.89 19.46
CA SER A 7 -19.04 24.10 18.39
C SER A 7 -19.38 23.14 17.25
N THR A 8 -20.23 23.57 16.34
CA THR A 8 -20.29 23.00 14.99
C THR A 8 -19.00 23.40 14.28
N MET A 9 -18.03 22.49 14.21
CA MET A 9 -16.84 22.65 13.36
C MET A 9 -17.33 22.87 11.91
N SER A 10 -17.20 24.10 11.43
CA SER A 10 -17.70 24.54 10.13
C SER A 10 -16.95 23.88 8.98
N GLU A 11 -17.68 23.48 7.94
CA GLU A 11 -17.12 23.11 6.65
C GLU A 11 -16.23 24.24 6.11
N GLU A 12 -14.93 23.97 5.90
CA GLU A 12 -13.94 24.97 5.51
C GLU A 12 -13.49 24.70 4.07
N LEU A 13 -13.77 25.61 3.14
CA LEU A 13 -13.27 25.50 1.77
C LEU A 13 -11.75 25.72 1.76
N ARG A 14 -11.00 24.71 1.32
CA ARG A 14 -9.54 24.77 1.16
C ARG A 14 -9.18 24.72 -0.31
N THR A 15 -8.22 25.56 -0.70
CA THR A 15 -7.69 25.62 -2.07
C THR A 15 -6.20 25.33 -2.05
N ILE A 16 -5.77 24.33 -2.82
CA ILE A 16 -4.37 23.96 -3.02
C ILE A 16 -4.10 23.99 -4.53
N GLY A 17 -3.30 24.96 -4.97
CA GLY A 17 -3.05 25.17 -6.40
C GLY A 17 -4.35 25.50 -7.15
N ASN A 18 -4.70 24.67 -8.13
CA ASN A 18 -5.92 24.77 -8.94
C ASN A 18 -7.06 23.86 -8.45
N HIS A 19 -6.93 23.23 -7.29
CA HIS A 19 -7.92 22.33 -6.72
C HIS A 19 -8.54 22.93 -5.45
N SER A 20 -9.86 22.89 -5.35
CA SER A 20 -10.62 23.33 -4.17
C SER A 20 -11.49 22.20 -3.66
N PHE A 21 -11.49 22.01 -2.34
CA PHE A 21 -12.28 20.98 -1.68
C PHE A 21 -12.76 21.47 -0.31
N THR A 22 -13.90 20.95 0.13
CA THR A 22 -14.47 21.31 1.42
C THR A 22 -13.92 20.38 2.50
N TRP A 23 -13.13 20.94 3.42
CA TRP A 23 -12.69 20.24 4.61
C TRP A 23 -13.87 20.02 5.55
N THR A 24 -14.13 18.78 5.88
CA THR A 24 -15.24 18.36 6.77
C THR A 24 -14.69 17.70 8.02
N ASN A 25 -15.55 17.47 9.01
CA ASN A 25 -15.22 16.71 10.23
C ASN A 25 -14.82 15.25 9.99
N LYS A 26 -14.99 14.73 8.76
CA LYS A 26 -14.55 13.39 8.39
C LYS A 26 -13.11 13.34 7.86
N HIS A 27 -12.51 14.49 7.54
CA HIS A 27 -11.10 14.55 7.15
C HIS A 27 -10.20 14.39 8.36
N VAL A 28 -9.13 13.61 8.21
CA VAL A 28 -8.15 13.36 9.27
C VAL A 28 -7.23 14.57 9.41
N SER A 29 -7.07 15.11 10.61
CA SER A 29 -6.24 16.30 10.84
C SER A 29 -4.74 15.99 10.71
N LYS A 30 -3.93 17.02 10.43
CA LYS A 30 -2.46 16.88 10.43
C LYS A 30 -1.91 16.34 11.74
N THR A 31 -2.50 16.73 12.87
CA THR A 31 -2.10 16.23 14.20
C THR A 31 -2.30 14.72 14.34
N GLN A 32 -3.22 14.13 13.58
CA GLN A 32 -3.45 12.68 13.54
C GLN A 32 -2.63 11.99 12.45
N THR A 33 -2.40 12.61 11.29
CA THR A 33 -1.63 12.01 10.20
C THR A 33 -0.12 12.12 10.35
N ASP A 34 0.38 13.19 10.98
CA ASP A 34 1.82 13.45 11.10
C ASP A 34 2.57 12.36 11.90
N PRO A 35 2.04 11.83 13.02
CA PRO A 35 2.65 10.70 13.72
C PRO A 35 2.82 9.45 12.86
N LEU A 36 1.88 9.18 11.94
CA LEU A 36 1.91 8.02 11.05
C LEU A 36 3.13 8.02 10.10
N ARG A 37 3.79 9.17 9.93
CA ARG A 37 5.05 9.27 9.16
C ARG A 37 6.23 8.61 9.87
N TYR A 38 6.11 8.30 11.16
CA TYR A 38 7.15 7.67 11.98
C TYR A 38 6.81 6.24 12.40
N GLU A 39 5.68 5.73 11.92
CA GLU A 39 5.23 4.35 12.15
C GLU A 39 5.53 3.47 10.92
N CYS A 40 5.74 2.18 11.15
CA CYS A 40 5.87 1.21 10.07
C CYS A 40 5.43 -0.21 10.49
N ASP A 41 5.42 -1.12 9.51
CA ASP A 41 5.19 -2.56 9.72
C ASP A 41 6.36 -3.20 10.49
N GLU A 42 6.26 -3.19 11.82
CA GLU A 42 7.26 -3.76 12.73
C GLU A 42 7.40 -5.29 12.57
N LEU A 43 6.30 -6.00 12.31
CA LEU A 43 6.32 -7.44 12.12
C LEU A 43 7.04 -7.81 10.82
N GLY A 44 6.73 -7.13 9.71
CA GLY A 44 7.45 -7.30 8.45
C GLY A 44 8.92 -6.89 8.57
N ALA A 45 9.24 -5.83 9.31
CA ALA A 45 10.63 -5.42 9.57
C ALA A 45 11.40 -6.49 10.37
N ALA A 46 10.77 -7.07 11.40
CA ALA A 46 11.35 -8.16 12.18
C ALA A 46 11.58 -9.41 11.33
N ALA A 47 10.58 -9.82 10.54
CA ALA A 47 10.69 -10.99 9.66
C ALA A 47 11.81 -10.84 8.63
N VAL A 48 11.98 -9.65 8.04
CA VAL A 48 13.09 -9.40 7.11
C VAL A 48 14.45 -9.55 7.79
N ARG A 49 14.61 -9.14 9.06
CA ARG A 49 15.87 -9.35 9.81
C ARG A 49 16.17 -10.83 10.00
N GLU A 50 15.17 -11.61 10.38
CA GLU A 50 15.30 -13.08 10.53
C GLU A 50 15.66 -13.75 9.20
N ILE A 51 14.97 -13.38 8.11
CA ILE A 51 15.27 -13.89 6.76
C ILE A 51 16.70 -13.56 6.33
N GLN A 52 17.16 -12.33 6.59
CA GLN A 52 18.55 -11.93 6.29
C GLN A 52 19.58 -12.72 7.12
N HIS A 53 19.25 -13.06 8.37
CA HIS A 53 20.08 -13.92 9.20
C HIS A 53 20.18 -15.34 8.60
N ILE A 54 19.05 -15.94 8.21
CA ILE A 54 18.99 -17.23 7.53
C ILE A 54 19.80 -17.20 6.22
N HIS A 55 19.63 -16.16 5.40
CA HIS A 55 20.41 -15.98 4.16
C HIS A 55 21.91 -15.93 4.42
N THR A 56 22.34 -15.34 5.53
CA THR A 56 23.75 -15.25 5.92
C THR A 56 24.29 -16.63 6.29
N GLN A 57 23.56 -17.38 7.11
CA GLN A 57 23.93 -18.75 7.49
C GLN A 57 24.01 -19.69 6.28
N LEU A 58 23.00 -19.67 5.40
CA LEU A 58 22.97 -20.49 4.18
C LEU A 58 24.16 -20.18 3.26
N LYS A 59 24.53 -18.91 3.12
CA LYS A 59 25.72 -18.52 2.35
C LYS A 59 27.02 -19.04 2.96
N GLN A 60 27.14 -19.02 4.30
CA GLN A 60 28.30 -19.59 5.00
C GLN A 60 28.39 -21.11 4.80
N GLN A 61 27.26 -21.78 4.60
CA GLN A 61 27.17 -23.21 4.28
C GLN A 61 27.39 -23.52 2.79
N GLY A 62 27.65 -22.52 1.94
CA GLY A 62 27.90 -22.71 0.51
C GLY A 62 26.64 -22.74 -0.38
N HIS A 63 25.45 -22.47 0.17
CA HIS A 63 24.23 -22.38 -0.63
C HIS A 63 24.15 -21.05 -1.39
N HIS A 64 23.68 -21.12 -2.64
CA HIS A 64 23.35 -19.93 -3.42
C HIS A 64 21.96 -19.42 -3.04
N VAL A 65 21.89 -18.23 -2.41
CA VAL A 65 20.64 -17.59 -1.98
C VAL A 65 20.55 -16.18 -2.55
N SER A 66 19.48 -15.90 -3.31
CA SER A 66 19.22 -14.54 -3.79
C SER A 66 18.66 -13.67 -2.67
N ARG A 67 19.08 -12.40 -2.64
CA ARG A 67 18.51 -11.40 -1.72
C ARG A 67 17.02 -11.16 -1.95
N THR A 68 16.51 -11.48 -3.13
CA THR A 68 15.11 -11.26 -3.52
C THR A 68 14.17 -12.39 -3.07
N ASP A 69 14.71 -13.53 -2.62
CA ASP A 69 13.92 -14.74 -2.36
C ASP A 69 13.33 -14.74 -0.94
N LEU A 70 12.87 -13.56 -0.49
CA LEU A 70 12.36 -13.34 0.86
C LEU A 70 11.12 -14.20 1.14
N PHE A 71 10.18 -14.27 0.19
CA PHE A 71 8.97 -15.07 0.35
C PHE A 71 9.25 -16.57 0.38
N GLU A 72 10.11 -17.08 -0.50
CA GLU A 72 10.44 -18.52 -0.51
C GLU A 72 11.14 -18.91 0.80
N THR A 73 12.02 -18.04 1.30
CA THR A 73 12.64 -18.24 2.61
C THR A 73 11.61 -18.20 3.73
N LEU A 74 10.69 -17.22 3.73
CA LEU A 74 9.59 -17.19 4.70
C LEU A 74 8.79 -18.50 4.64
N SER A 75 8.39 -18.95 3.45
CA SER A 75 7.59 -20.16 3.26
C SER A 75 8.27 -21.42 3.77
N GLN A 76 9.59 -21.55 3.55
CA GLN A 76 10.35 -22.73 3.97
C GLN A 76 10.68 -22.71 5.47
N TYR A 77 10.89 -21.52 6.04
CA TYR A 77 11.41 -21.35 7.40
C TYR A 77 10.37 -20.80 8.40
N GLN A 78 9.09 -20.71 8.01
CA GLN A 78 8.03 -20.12 8.86
C GLN A 78 7.91 -20.73 10.26
N GLY A 79 8.25 -22.01 10.43
CA GLY A 79 8.17 -22.70 11.73
C GLY A 79 9.43 -22.60 12.61
N GLN A 80 10.50 -21.92 12.18
CA GLN A 80 11.78 -21.94 12.91
C GLN A 80 11.88 -20.91 14.04
N ASN A 81 11.18 -19.79 13.92
CA ASN A 81 11.16 -18.71 14.92
C ASN A 81 9.75 -18.13 15.01
N GLY A 82 9.33 -17.76 16.23
CA GLY A 82 8.04 -17.13 16.51
C GLY A 82 7.72 -15.91 15.65
N VAL A 83 8.70 -15.09 15.25
CA VAL A 83 8.47 -13.94 14.35
C VAL A 83 7.99 -14.39 12.96
N LEU A 84 8.66 -15.39 12.37
CA LEU A 84 8.28 -15.91 11.05
C LEU A 84 6.95 -16.66 11.12
N SER A 85 6.71 -17.39 12.21
CA SER A 85 5.43 -18.06 12.46
C SER A 85 4.29 -17.06 12.60
N GLN A 86 4.50 -15.97 13.35
CA GLN A 86 3.52 -14.91 13.53
C GLN A 86 3.19 -14.23 12.20
N LEU A 87 4.19 -13.82 11.42
CA LEU A 87 3.95 -13.21 10.11
C LEU A 87 3.22 -14.18 9.18
N TRP A 88 3.65 -15.45 9.14
CA TRP A 88 3.02 -16.47 8.31
C TRP A 88 1.55 -16.68 8.68
N GLN A 89 1.25 -16.77 9.98
CA GLN A 89 -0.12 -16.89 10.49
C GLN A 89 -0.95 -15.65 10.16
N GLU A 90 -0.43 -14.44 10.37
CA GLU A 90 -1.13 -13.19 10.07
C GLU A 90 -1.53 -13.13 8.59
N VAL A 91 -0.59 -13.37 7.67
CA VAL A 91 -0.90 -13.27 6.24
C VAL A 91 -1.79 -14.41 5.73
N HIS A 92 -1.88 -15.55 6.42
CA HIS A 92 -2.75 -16.67 6.03
C HIS A 92 -4.10 -16.70 6.77
N THR A 93 -4.26 -15.89 7.81
CA THR A 93 -5.53 -15.78 8.53
C THR A 93 -6.48 -14.93 7.70
N VAL A 94 -7.73 -15.39 7.55
CA VAL A 94 -8.78 -14.63 6.89
C VAL A 94 -9.59 -13.88 7.96
N PRO A 95 -9.56 -12.54 7.99
CA PRO A 95 -10.35 -11.77 8.96
C PRO A 95 -11.86 -12.01 8.81
N CYS A 96 -12.60 -11.90 9.91
CA CYS A 96 -14.05 -12.15 9.93
C CYS A 96 -14.88 -11.18 9.06
N TRP A 97 -14.34 -10.00 8.75
CA TRP A 97 -14.99 -9.01 7.88
C TRP A 97 -14.80 -9.29 6.39
N VAL A 98 -14.02 -10.31 6.01
CA VAL A 98 -13.80 -10.66 4.61
C VAL A 98 -15.02 -11.40 4.06
N ASP A 99 -15.69 -10.75 3.11
CA ASP A 99 -16.71 -11.37 2.26
C ASP A 99 -16.10 -11.68 0.88
N TRP A 100 -15.92 -12.97 0.59
CA TRP A 100 -15.35 -13.41 -0.69
C TRP A 100 -16.27 -13.16 -1.88
N GLU A 101 -17.58 -13.16 -1.69
CA GLU A 101 -18.51 -12.80 -2.76
C GLU A 101 -18.37 -11.32 -3.09
N GLN A 102 -18.29 -10.47 -2.06
CA GLN A 102 -18.02 -9.04 -2.21
C GLN A 102 -16.72 -8.78 -2.97
N ILE A 103 -15.62 -9.42 -2.55
CA ILE A 103 -14.33 -9.31 -3.24
C ILE A 103 -14.45 -9.75 -4.70
N ALA A 104 -15.17 -10.84 -5.00
CA ALA A 104 -15.38 -11.28 -6.38
C ALA A 104 -16.16 -10.25 -7.21
N ARG A 105 -17.08 -9.48 -6.62
CA ARG A 105 -17.74 -8.36 -7.32
C ARG A 105 -16.78 -7.20 -7.56
N GLY A 106 -15.92 -6.89 -6.59
CA GLY A 106 -14.85 -5.90 -6.73
C GLY A 106 -13.86 -6.26 -7.85
N GLN A 107 -13.52 -7.55 -7.99
CA GLN A 107 -12.72 -8.04 -9.12
C GLN A 107 -13.41 -7.77 -10.46
N ARG A 108 -14.75 -7.94 -10.55
CA ARG A 108 -15.52 -7.65 -11.76
C ARG A 108 -15.55 -6.16 -12.08
N PHE A 109 -15.59 -5.26 -11.09
CA PHE A 109 -15.50 -3.82 -11.33
C PHE A 109 -14.26 -3.46 -12.16
N PHE A 110 -13.09 -4.01 -11.81
CA PHE A 110 -11.86 -3.73 -12.52
C PHE A 110 -11.96 -4.09 -14.02
N TYR A 111 -12.55 -5.25 -14.33
CA TYR A 111 -12.70 -5.74 -15.71
C TYR A 111 -13.88 -5.13 -16.47
N ARG A 112 -14.96 -4.76 -15.78
CA ARG A 112 -16.09 -4.03 -16.37
C ARG A 112 -15.63 -2.72 -17.01
N TYR A 113 -14.67 -2.05 -16.37
CA TYR A 113 -14.06 -0.82 -16.85
C TYR A 113 -12.61 -1.02 -17.31
N ALA A 114 -12.24 -2.22 -17.78
CA ALA A 114 -10.84 -2.59 -18.05
C ALA A 114 -10.09 -1.53 -18.87
N LEU A 115 -10.60 -1.15 -20.04
CA LEU A 115 -9.92 -0.17 -20.89
C LEU A 115 -9.71 1.18 -20.18
N ALA A 116 -10.73 1.68 -19.50
CA ALA A 116 -10.67 2.95 -18.77
C ALA A 116 -9.70 2.88 -17.58
N ASN A 117 -9.76 1.80 -16.80
CA ASN A 117 -8.85 1.56 -15.67
C ASN A 117 -7.40 1.40 -16.13
N LEU A 118 -7.14 0.73 -17.25
CA LEU A 118 -5.80 0.56 -17.81
C LEU A 118 -5.21 1.90 -18.28
N ILE A 119 -6.01 2.72 -18.95
CA ILE A 119 -5.61 4.06 -19.37
C ILE A 119 -5.34 4.93 -18.13
N GLY A 120 -6.24 4.88 -17.14
CA GLY A 120 -6.07 5.57 -15.86
C GLY A 120 -4.77 5.19 -15.19
N PHE A 121 -4.51 3.89 -14.99
CA PHE A 121 -3.26 3.36 -14.43
C PHE A 121 -2.01 3.83 -15.18
N ALA A 122 -2.05 3.86 -16.51
CA ALA A 122 -0.94 4.38 -17.31
C ALA A 122 -0.69 5.86 -16.96
N PHE A 123 -1.72 6.70 -16.94
CA PHE A 123 -1.57 8.11 -16.55
C PHE A 123 -1.07 8.29 -15.11
N GLN A 124 -1.54 7.48 -14.16
CA GLN A 124 -1.07 7.49 -12.77
C GLN A 124 0.41 7.13 -12.65
N GLY A 125 0.81 6.05 -13.34
CA GLY A 125 2.17 5.53 -13.33
C GLY A 125 3.20 6.43 -14.03
N PHE A 126 2.76 7.21 -15.02
CA PHE A 126 3.64 8.06 -15.83
C PHE A 126 3.61 9.56 -15.52
N VAL A 127 2.49 10.12 -15.01
CA VAL A 127 2.26 11.58 -15.09
C VAL A 127 2.08 12.31 -13.75
N GLY A 128 1.70 11.70 -12.62
CA GLY A 128 1.50 12.57 -11.44
C GLY A 128 1.25 12.02 -10.04
N GLU A 129 0.79 10.78 -9.85
CA GLU A 129 0.24 10.46 -8.52
C GLU A 129 1.25 9.96 -7.50
N ASN A 130 2.32 9.25 -7.92
CA ASN A 130 3.45 9.00 -7.01
C ASN A 130 4.10 10.32 -6.55
N SER A 131 3.88 11.43 -7.26
CA SER A 131 4.39 12.75 -6.92
C SER A 131 3.59 13.47 -5.83
N ALA A 132 2.40 12.98 -5.49
CA ALA A 132 1.56 13.57 -4.45
C ALA A 132 2.09 13.29 -3.03
N SER A 133 2.76 12.14 -2.81
CA SER A 133 3.59 11.92 -1.62
C SER A 133 5.06 12.16 -1.94
N THR A 134 5.59 13.28 -1.43
CA THR A 134 7.02 13.59 -1.55
C THR A 134 7.92 12.55 -0.89
N GLY A 135 7.43 11.81 0.12
CA GLY A 135 8.16 10.71 0.75
C GLY A 135 8.29 9.50 -0.19
N VAL A 136 7.20 9.14 -0.89
CA VAL A 136 7.22 8.08 -1.91
C VAL A 136 8.18 8.43 -3.04
N VAL A 137 8.15 9.67 -3.55
CA VAL A 137 9.11 10.15 -4.56
C VAL A 137 10.55 9.97 -4.10
N GLU A 138 10.85 10.39 -2.86
CA GLU A 138 12.20 10.33 -2.32
C GLU A 138 12.69 8.87 -2.20
N VAL A 139 11.84 7.96 -1.71
CA VAL A 139 12.16 6.52 -1.67
C VAL A 139 12.50 6.01 -3.06
N LEU A 140 11.70 6.36 -4.08
CA LEU A 140 11.95 5.96 -5.46
C LEU A 140 13.24 6.53 -6.02
N ALA A 141 13.55 7.79 -5.72
CA ALA A 141 14.82 8.39 -6.12
C ALA A 141 16.01 7.63 -5.52
N ARG A 142 15.94 7.28 -4.23
CA ARG A 142 17.04 6.59 -3.52
C ARG A 142 17.23 5.14 -3.91
N THR A 143 16.19 4.47 -4.42
CA THR A 143 16.31 3.11 -4.96
C THR A 143 16.64 3.08 -6.46
N GLY A 144 16.87 4.24 -7.10
CA GLY A 144 17.12 4.31 -8.54
C GLY A 144 15.86 4.08 -9.40
N GLY A 145 14.67 4.23 -8.80
CA GLY A 145 13.36 4.01 -9.41
C GLY A 145 13.04 4.91 -10.60
N PHE A 146 13.75 6.04 -10.77
CA PHE A 146 13.63 6.93 -11.92
C PHE A 146 14.60 6.63 -13.08
N SER A 147 15.47 5.62 -12.95
CA SER A 147 16.23 5.13 -14.11
C SER A 147 15.27 4.53 -15.14
N THR A 148 15.38 4.89 -16.42
CA THR A 148 14.44 4.45 -17.48
C THR A 148 14.23 2.93 -17.54
N ARG A 149 15.30 2.14 -17.31
CA ARG A 149 15.24 0.67 -17.26
C ARG A 149 14.52 0.15 -16.02
N VAL A 150 14.76 0.77 -14.86
CA VAL A 150 14.18 0.36 -13.57
C VAL A 150 12.72 0.79 -13.48
N LEU A 151 12.41 2.00 -13.95
CA LEU A 151 11.07 2.57 -13.97
C LEU A 151 10.10 1.68 -14.75
N ARG A 152 10.47 1.29 -15.99
CA ARG A 152 9.63 0.40 -16.82
C ARG A 152 9.35 -0.93 -16.12
N ARG A 153 10.40 -1.56 -15.56
CA ARG A 153 10.26 -2.83 -14.85
C ARG A 153 9.35 -2.69 -13.62
N ARG A 154 9.55 -1.66 -12.79
CA ARG A 154 8.75 -1.41 -11.60
C ARG A 154 7.29 -1.15 -11.94
N LEU A 155 7.00 -0.36 -12.97
CA LEU A 155 5.63 -0.11 -13.43
C LEU A 155 4.94 -1.41 -13.82
N LEU A 156 5.65 -2.30 -14.53
CA LEU A 156 5.15 -3.63 -14.86
C LEU A 156 4.93 -4.49 -13.60
N GLU A 157 5.82 -4.42 -12.61
CA GLU A 157 5.68 -5.17 -11.34
C GLU A 157 4.46 -4.69 -10.53
N THR A 158 4.23 -3.38 -10.41
CA THR A 158 3.02 -2.83 -9.77
C THR A 158 1.76 -3.22 -10.54
N PHE A 159 1.80 -3.11 -11.86
CA PHE A 159 0.66 -3.47 -12.69
C PHE A 159 0.35 -4.97 -12.62
N GLN A 160 1.39 -5.81 -12.57
CA GLN A 160 1.26 -7.25 -12.38
C GLN A 160 0.60 -7.59 -11.04
N LEU A 161 0.92 -6.87 -9.95
CA LEU A 161 0.25 -7.04 -8.66
C LEU A 161 -1.26 -6.78 -8.80
N VAL A 162 -1.63 -5.65 -9.41
CA VAL A 162 -3.04 -5.28 -9.62
C VAL A 162 -3.76 -6.37 -10.40
N LEU A 163 -3.19 -6.81 -11.53
CA LEU A 163 -3.77 -7.89 -12.33
C LEU A 163 -3.93 -9.18 -11.53
N GLN A 164 -2.96 -9.55 -10.68
CA GLN A 164 -3.05 -10.78 -9.90
C GLN A 164 -4.13 -10.71 -8.81
N VAL A 165 -4.27 -9.58 -8.13
CA VAL A 165 -5.29 -9.43 -7.08
C VAL A 165 -6.70 -9.26 -7.65
N THR A 166 -6.83 -8.76 -8.89
CA THR A 166 -8.12 -8.65 -9.57
C THR A 166 -8.51 -9.90 -10.36
N HIS A 167 -7.58 -10.80 -10.69
CA HIS A 167 -7.81 -11.93 -11.60
C HIS A 167 -8.94 -12.89 -11.19
N SER A 168 -8.88 -13.42 -9.96
CA SER A 168 -9.87 -14.39 -9.44
C SER A 168 -9.72 -14.57 -7.93
N LEU A 169 -10.72 -15.17 -7.27
CA LEU A 169 -10.64 -15.46 -5.83
C LEU A 169 -9.46 -16.37 -5.48
N ASP A 170 -9.17 -17.39 -6.30
CA ASP A 170 -8.06 -18.32 -6.06
C ASP A 170 -6.70 -17.64 -6.15
N HIS A 171 -6.61 -16.49 -6.81
CA HIS A 171 -5.38 -15.70 -6.87
C HIS A 171 -5.16 -14.87 -5.60
N VAL A 172 -6.22 -14.27 -5.05
CA VAL A 172 -6.12 -13.34 -3.91
C VAL A 172 -6.27 -14.05 -2.55
N LYS A 173 -6.89 -15.23 -2.50
CA LYS A 173 -6.97 -16.05 -1.29
C LYS A 173 -5.59 -16.52 -0.80
N PRO A 174 -5.44 -16.82 0.51
CA PRO A 174 -4.18 -17.29 1.08
C PRO A 174 -3.53 -18.42 0.26
N GLY A 175 -2.25 -18.25 -0.08
CA GLY A 175 -1.47 -19.19 -0.88
C GLY A 175 -1.58 -19.01 -2.41
N GLY A 176 -2.55 -18.22 -2.88
CA GLY A 176 -2.73 -17.89 -4.31
C GLY A 176 -1.65 -16.98 -4.88
N PRO A 177 -1.47 -16.91 -6.22
CA PRO A 177 -0.43 -16.08 -6.84
C PRO A 177 -0.45 -14.60 -6.45
N GLY A 178 -1.64 -13.98 -6.39
CA GLY A 178 -1.80 -12.59 -5.97
C GLY A 178 -1.49 -12.39 -4.49
N HIS A 179 -1.98 -13.30 -3.63
CA HIS A 179 -1.64 -13.31 -2.21
C HIS A 179 -0.13 -13.34 -1.97
N ARG A 180 0.57 -14.29 -2.61
CA ARG A 180 2.03 -14.41 -2.52
C ARG A 180 2.74 -13.14 -2.98
N SER A 181 2.25 -12.50 -4.04
CA SER A 181 2.80 -11.23 -4.51
C SER A 181 2.60 -10.09 -3.53
N ILE A 182 1.44 -9.99 -2.86
CA ILE A 182 1.24 -9.00 -1.79
C ILE A 182 2.25 -9.22 -0.66
N VAL A 183 2.44 -10.46 -0.21
CA VAL A 183 3.42 -10.79 0.85
C VAL A 183 4.85 -10.48 0.40
N ARG A 184 5.22 -10.76 -0.86
CA ARG A 184 6.52 -10.36 -1.42
C ARG A 184 6.72 -8.85 -1.35
N VAL A 185 5.70 -8.07 -1.68
CA VAL A 185 5.77 -6.61 -1.61
C VAL A 185 5.91 -6.12 -0.17
N ARG A 186 5.17 -6.70 0.80
CA ARG A 186 5.33 -6.39 2.23
C ARG A 186 6.78 -6.57 2.71
N LEU A 187 7.38 -7.72 2.37
CA LEU A 187 8.77 -8.03 2.70
C LEU A 187 9.75 -7.08 1.97
N LEU A 188 9.48 -6.79 0.69
CA LEU A 188 10.28 -5.85 -0.10
C LEU A 188 10.26 -4.44 0.51
N HIS A 189 9.10 -3.94 0.92
CA HIS A 189 8.97 -2.63 1.56
C HIS A 189 9.82 -2.53 2.83
N SER A 190 9.74 -3.55 3.68
CA SER A 190 10.54 -3.63 4.91
C SER A 190 12.04 -3.73 4.64
N MET A 191 12.46 -4.49 3.62
CA MET A 191 13.86 -4.55 3.19
C MET A 191 14.37 -3.20 2.64
N VAL A 192 13.58 -2.54 1.79
CA VAL A 192 13.94 -1.23 1.21
C VAL A 192 14.08 -0.17 2.29
N ARG A 193 13.15 -0.13 3.25
CA ARG A 193 13.22 0.79 4.41
C ARG A 193 14.52 0.62 5.18
N GLN A 194 14.86 -0.62 5.56
CA GLN A 194 16.10 -0.91 6.28
C GLN A 194 17.34 -0.49 5.48
N GLN A 195 17.36 -0.75 4.17
CA GLN A 195 18.48 -0.39 3.32
C GLN A 195 18.66 1.13 3.22
N ILE A 196 17.57 1.90 3.06
CA ILE A 196 17.64 3.37 3.02
C ILE A 196 18.13 3.92 4.36
N LEU A 197 17.57 3.46 5.48
CA LEU A 197 17.96 3.91 6.82
C LEU A 197 19.43 3.58 7.13
N LYS A 198 19.90 2.38 6.75
CA LYS A 198 21.29 1.98 6.89
C LYS A 198 22.24 2.91 6.13
N VAL A 199 21.90 3.28 4.90
CA VAL A 199 22.71 4.21 4.10
C VAL A 199 22.65 5.62 4.70
N ALA A 200 21.46 6.09 5.10
CA ALA A 200 21.26 7.40 5.70
C ALA A 200 22.06 7.60 7.01
N ALA A 201 22.25 6.54 7.79
CA ALA A 201 23.10 6.58 8.98
C ALA A 201 24.60 6.86 8.68
N SER A 202 25.06 6.56 7.46
CA SER A 202 26.46 6.73 7.05
C SER A 202 26.69 7.87 6.06
N LYS A 203 25.62 8.39 5.43
CA LYS A 203 25.69 9.44 4.41
C LYS A 203 24.78 10.59 4.79
N CYS A 204 25.40 11.71 5.16
CA CYS A 204 24.69 12.95 5.46
C CYS A 204 23.77 13.36 4.30
N ARG A 205 22.54 13.78 4.61
CA ARG A 205 21.52 14.24 3.65
C ARG A 205 21.10 13.21 2.59
N PHE A 206 21.31 11.91 2.84
CA PHE A 206 20.83 10.86 1.93
C PHE A 206 19.31 10.69 1.96
N PHE A 207 18.65 10.94 3.09
CA PHE A 207 17.19 10.92 3.21
C PHE A 207 16.77 11.86 4.33
N ASP A 208 15.85 12.78 4.06
CA ASP A 208 15.38 13.79 5.02
C ASP A 208 14.19 13.25 5.85
N GLN A 209 14.50 12.68 7.01
CA GLN A 209 13.49 12.07 7.89
C GLN A 209 12.65 13.11 8.65
N GLU A 210 13.14 14.34 8.81
CA GLU A 210 12.34 15.42 9.42
C GLU A 210 11.22 15.83 8.48
N ARG A 211 11.53 15.94 7.19
CA ARG A 211 10.55 16.29 6.16
C ARG A 211 9.61 15.14 5.81
N HIS A 212 10.16 13.94 5.59
CA HIS A 212 9.42 12.82 5.00
C HIS A 212 8.99 11.75 6.01
N GLY A 213 9.47 11.79 7.25
CA GLY A 213 9.32 10.67 8.17
C GLY A 213 10.27 9.52 7.83
N ILE A 214 9.98 8.31 8.30
CA ILE A 214 10.74 7.12 7.91
C ILE A 214 10.32 6.64 6.50
N PRO A 215 11.23 6.02 5.72
CA PRO A 215 10.89 5.51 4.39
C PRO A 215 9.76 4.49 4.42
N ILE A 216 8.78 4.60 3.49
CA ILE A 216 7.65 3.67 3.40
C ILE A 216 6.92 3.58 4.75
N ASN A 217 6.57 4.73 5.32
CA ASN A 217 5.87 4.79 6.59
C ASN A 217 4.38 4.41 6.43
N THR A 218 3.67 4.35 7.56
CA THR A 218 2.25 4.04 7.61
C THR A 218 1.42 5.01 6.76
N LEU A 219 1.72 6.31 6.79
CA LEU A 219 1.01 7.31 5.98
C LEU A 219 1.20 7.09 4.47
N ASP A 220 2.42 6.80 4.03
CA ASP A 220 2.72 6.45 2.64
C ASP A 220 1.99 5.18 2.20
N SER A 221 1.84 4.21 3.11
CA SER A 221 1.13 2.96 2.84
C SER A 221 -0.37 3.18 2.69
N ILE A 222 -0.98 4.00 3.56
CA ILE A 222 -2.39 4.42 3.42
C ILE A 222 -2.59 5.16 2.10
N HIS A 223 -1.71 6.10 1.76
CA HIS A 223 -1.76 6.85 0.51
C HIS A 223 -1.72 5.93 -0.73
N ALA A 224 -0.83 4.94 -0.72
CA ALA A 224 -0.71 3.98 -1.81
C ALA A 224 -1.98 3.13 -1.98
N ILE A 225 -2.55 2.61 -0.88
CA ILE A 225 -3.81 1.84 -0.94
C ILE A 225 -4.96 2.72 -1.42
N ALA A 226 -5.08 3.95 -0.91
CA ALA A 226 -6.10 4.91 -1.35
C ALA A 226 -5.98 5.22 -2.85
N THR A 227 -4.75 5.36 -3.36
CA THR A 227 -4.52 5.62 -4.79
C THR A 227 -5.05 4.47 -5.66
N PHE A 228 -4.85 3.21 -5.26
CA PHE A 228 -5.31 2.07 -6.06
C PHE A 228 -6.80 1.75 -5.88
N SER A 229 -7.37 2.00 -4.71
CA SER A 229 -8.78 1.76 -4.41
C SER A 229 -9.68 2.90 -4.90
N CYS A 230 -9.32 4.14 -4.61
CA CYS A 230 -10.19 5.31 -4.77
C CYS A 230 -10.15 5.89 -6.19
N ASN A 231 -8.96 6.01 -6.78
CA ASN A 231 -8.80 6.87 -7.96
C ASN A 231 -9.59 6.38 -9.16
N HIS A 232 -9.92 5.09 -9.24
CA HIS A 232 -10.76 4.55 -10.30
C HIS A 232 -12.14 5.20 -10.27
N ALA A 233 -12.80 5.16 -9.10
CA ALA A 233 -14.15 5.65 -8.93
C ALA A 233 -14.26 7.18 -8.92
N TRP A 234 -13.27 7.88 -8.36
CA TRP A 234 -13.39 9.32 -8.08
C TRP A 234 -12.48 10.24 -8.90
N LEU A 235 -11.57 9.69 -9.71
CA LEU A 235 -10.69 10.49 -10.56
C LEU A 235 -10.70 10.00 -12.01
N GLN A 236 -10.32 8.74 -12.26
CA GLN A 236 -10.10 8.20 -13.60
C GLN A 236 -11.39 8.03 -14.38
N LEU A 237 -12.36 7.26 -13.86
CA LEU A 237 -13.63 6.99 -14.55
C LEU A 237 -14.44 8.28 -14.78
N PRO A 238 -14.57 9.19 -13.79
CA PRO A 238 -15.26 10.46 -14.00
C PRO A 238 -14.63 11.34 -15.11
N LEU A 239 -13.31 11.38 -15.22
CA LEU A 239 -12.61 12.09 -16.30
C LEU A 239 -12.92 11.52 -17.70
N MET A 240 -13.38 10.27 -17.77
CA MET A 240 -13.82 9.61 -18.99
C MET A 240 -15.35 9.61 -19.16
N GLY A 241 -16.08 10.37 -18.32
CA GLY A 241 -17.55 10.45 -18.35
C GLY A 241 -18.25 9.21 -17.80
N ILE A 242 -17.55 8.35 -17.06
CA ILE A 242 -18.09 7.12 -16.47
C ILE A 242 -18.33 7.34 -14.98
N THR A 243 -19.54 7.06 -14.52
CA THR A 243 -19.89 7.03 -13.09
C THR A 243 -20.25 5.59 -12.72
N PRO A 244 -19.43 4.90 -11.91
CA PRO A 244 -19.73 3.54 -11.47
C PRO A 244 -20.87 3.51 -10.45
N GLU A 245 -21.53 2.37 -10.33
CA GLU A 245 -22.59 2.18 -9.33
C GLU A 245 -21.99 2.22 -7.91
N PRO A 246 -22.67 2.82 -6.91
CA PRO A 246 -22.15 2.90 -5.54
C PRO A 246 -21.73 1.55 -4.96
N GLN A 247 -22.48 0.49 -5.26
CA GLN A 247 -22.16 -0.87 -4.82
C GLN A 247 -20.86 -1.41 -5.45
N GLU A 248 -20.58 -1.07 -6.71
CA GLU A 248 -19.36 -1.51 -7.37
C GLU A 248 -18.12 -0.86 -6.72
N VAL A 249 -18.26 0.40 -6.30
CA VAL A 249 -17.20 1.12 -5.56
C VAL A 249 -16.97 0.49 -4.19
N GLU A 250 -18.03 0.23 -3.42
CA GLU A 250 -17.94 -0.47 -2.13
C GLU A 250 -17.30 -1.86 -2.27
N ASP A 251 -17.68 -2.62 -3.30
CA ASP A 251 -17.12 -3.95 -3.56
C ASP A 251 -15.63 -3.91 -3.96
N TYR A 252 -15.22 -2.92 -4.74
CA TYR A 252 -13.82 -2.73 -5.13
C TYR A 252 -12.95 -2.28 -3.94
N ILE A 253 -13.50 -1.47 -3.04
CA ILE A 253 -12.84 -1.07 -1.80
C ILE A 253 -12.63 -2.25 -0.87
N ALA A 254 -13.61 -3.16 -0.76
CA ALA A 254 -13.45 -4.37 0.04
C ALA A 254 -12.28 -5.25 -0.43
N LEU A 255 -12.05 -5.34 -1.75
CA LEU A 255 -10.86 -6.00 -2.30
C LEU A 255 -9.58 -5.33 -1.82
N TRP A 256 -9.48 -4.00 -1.92
CA TRP A 256 -8.27 -3.27 -1.52
C TRP A 256 -8.07 -3.20 -0.01
N ARG A 257 -9.14 -3.24 0.79
CA ARG A 257 -9.09 -3.43 2.24
C ARG A 257 -8.44 -4.75 2.60
N TYR A 258 -8.77 -5.83 1.87
CA TYR A 258 -8.11 -7.12 2.03
C TYR A 258 -6.63 -7.08 1.60
N VAL A 259 -6.31 -6.39 0.50
CA VAL A 259 -4.92 -6.17 0.10
C VAL A 259 -4.14 -5.39 1.17
N ALA A 260 -4.74 -4.34 1.75
CA ALA A 260 -4.16 -3.55 2.83
C ALA A 260 -3.84 -4.41 4.07
N TYR A 261 -4.75 -5.31 4.44
CA TYR A 261 -4.51 -6.27 5.52
C TYR A 261 -3.29 -7.16 5.24
N VAL A 262 -3.23 -7.81 4.07
CA VAL A 262 -2.14 -8.75 3.76
C VAL A 262 -0.79 -8.03 3.59
N ILE A 263 -0.80 -6.80 3.04
CA ILE A 263 0.43 -6.01 2.82
C ILE A 263 0.96 -5.37 4.11
N GLY A 264 0.21 -5.41 5.22
CA GLY A 264 0.59 -4.83 6.51
C GLY A 264 0.33 -3.32 6.60
N ALA A 265 -0.67 -2.81 5.87
CA ALA A 265 -1.13 -1.42 5.97
C ALA A 265 -2.41 -1.32 6.82
N PRO A 266 -2.68 -0.17 7.48
CA PRO A 266 -3.93 0.04 8.21
C PRO A 266 -5.15 -0.13 7.30
N GLN A 267 -6.14 -0.90 7.75
CA GLN A 267 -7.32 -1.29 6.97
C GLN A 267 -8.60 -0.58 7.41
N GLU A 268 -8.58 0.08 8.58
CA GLU A 268 -9.70 0.79 9.19
C GLU A 268 -10.19 1.98 8.36
N HIS A 269 -9.30 2.56 7.56
CA HIS A 269 -9.61 3.63 6.62
C HIS A 269 -10.46 3.15 5.44
N PHE A 270 -10.38 1.86 5.11
CA PHE A 270 -11.00 1.26 3.92
C PHE A 270 -12.26 0.44 4.24
N THR A 271 -13.00 0.85 5.28
CA THR A 271 -14.17 0.09 5.78
C THR A 271 -15.44 0.32 4.96
N SER A 272 -15.49 1.40 4.17
CA SER A 272 -16.61 1.73 3.26
C SER A 272 -16.22 2.85 2.29
N ALA A 273 -16.81 2.90 1.11
CA ALA A 273 -16.63 3.98 0.13
C ALA A 273 -16.97 5.37 0.68
N ASN A 274 -17.94 5.46 1.58
CA ASN A 274 -18.33 6.72 2.21
C ASN A 274 -17.28 7.34 3.13
N LYS A 275 -16.31 6.55 3.62
CA LYS A 275 -15.16 7.08 4.38
C LYS A 275 -14.01 7.54 3.49
N GLU A 276 -13.96 7.06 2.25
CA GLU A 276 -12.89 7.32 1.30
C GLU A 276 -13.18 8.47 0.33
N ARG A 277 -14.43 8.92 0.25
CA ARG A 277 -14.86 10.06 -0.59
C ARG A 277 -14.32 11.42 -0.12
N LEU A 278 -13.43 11.47 0.87
CA LEU A 278 -13.04 12.68 1.60
C LEU A 278 -11.53 12.90 1.55
#